data_AF-A0A966K6K3-F1
#
_entry.id   AF-A0A966K6K3-F1
#
_cell.length_a   1.000
_cell.length_b   1.000
_cell.length_c   1.000
_cell.angle_alpha   90.00
_cell.angle_beta   90.00
_cell.angle_gamma   90.00
#
_symmetry.space_group_name_H-M   'P 1'
#
loop_
_entity.id
_entity.type
_entity.pdbx_description
1 polymer ?
#
loop_
_entity_poly.entity_id
_entity_poly.type
_entity_poly.pdbx_seq_one_letter_code
_entity_poly.pdbx_strand_id
1 'polypeptide(L)' 'MMNNVVKLNNLDPIIERYLSSADKPSIKKTLAFEYFNNDISALDTFIASQISNKVVALDLIEPKAQMEFSF' A
#
# COMPACT_ATOMS: atom_id res chain seq x y z
N MET A 1 -30.22 1.48 1.10
CA MET A 1 -29.08 2.01 0.33
C MET A 1 -27.81 1.45 0.95
N MET A 2 -27.18 0.48 0.29
CA MET A 2 -25.93 -0.12 0.75
C MET A 2 -24.79 0.67 0.13
N ASN A 3 -24.10 1.49 0.93
CA ASN A 3 -22.87 2.13 0.49
C ASN A 3 -21.77 1.06 0.52
N ASN A 4 -21.57 0.37 -0.61
CA ASN A 4 -20.36 -0.43 -0.80
C ASN A 4 -19.19 0.55 -0.89
N VAL A 5 -18.62 0.89 0.28
CA VAL A 5 -17.31 1.53 0.37
C VAL A 5 -16.27 0.51 -0.05
N VAL A 6 -16.16 0.30 -1.36
CA VAL A 6 -14.99 -0.32 -1.97
C VAL A 6 -13.82 0.58 -1.58
N LYS A 7 -13.05 0.17 -0.57
CA LYS A 7 -11.77 0.79 -0.25
C LYS A 7 -10.90 0.62 -1.49
N LEU A 8 -10.87 1.66 -2.33
CA LEU A 8 -10.21 1.70 -3.63
C LEU A 8 -8.68 1.61 -3.53
N ASN A 9 -8.13 1.54 -2.32
CA ASN A 9 -6.70 1.49 -2.10
C ASN A 9 -6.37 0.12 -1.53
N ASN A 10 -5.89 -0.79 -2.37
CA ASN A 10 -5.27 -2.06 -1.98
C ASN A 10 -3.91 -1.82 -1.26
N LEU A 11 -3.83 -0.81 -0.41
CA LEU A 11 -2.66 -0.58 0.43
C LEU A 11 -2.77 -1.53 1.62
N ASP A 12 -1.68 -2.24 1.89
CA ASP A 12 -1.59 -3.05 3.09
C ASP A 12 -1.90 -2.18 4.33
N PRO A 13 -2.71 -2.67 5.28
CA PRO A 13 -3.12 -1.90 6.46
C PRO A 13 -1.93 -1.43 7.32
N ILE A 14 -0.81 -2.16 7.24
CA ILE A 14 0.48 -1.79 7.85
C ILE A 14 1.02 -0.50 7.24
N ILE A 15 0.98 -0.37 5.91
CA ILE A 15 1.44 0.81 5.18
C ILE A 15 0.48 1.99 5.39
N GLU A 16 -0.83 1.74 5.39
CA GLU A 16 -1.84 2.77 5.69
C GLU A 16 -1.62 3.38 7.08
N ARG A 17 -1.43 2.55 8.12
CA ARG A 17 -1.10 3.03 9.48
C ARG A 17 0.23 3.77 9.52
N TYR A 18 1.26 3.24 8.87
CA TYR A 18 2.57 3.90 8.80
C TYR A 18 2.48 5.29 8.14
N LEU A 19 1.73 5.43 7.05
CA LEU A 19 1.54 6.69 6.34
C LEU A 19 0.69 7.69 7.15
N SER A 20 -0.37 7.22 7.80
CA SER A 20 -1.31 8.04 8.59
C SER A 20 -0.70 8.61 9.89
N SER A 21 0.27 7.91 10.51
CA SER A 21 0.90 8.41 11.74
C SER A 21 1.82 9.60 11.51
N ALA A 22 1.68 10.66 12.30
CA ALA A 22 2.61 11.80 12.29
C ALA A 22 3.99 11.40 12.85
N ASP A 23 4.01 10.61 13.92
CA ASP A 23 5.25 10.14 14.55
C ASP A 23 5.72 8.81 13.91
N LYS A 24 6.55 8.93 12.87
CA LYS A 24 7.18 7.80 12.17
C LYS A 24 8.04 6.90 13.06
N PRO A 25 8.88 7.41 13.99
CA PRO A 25 9.74 6.52 14.77
C PRO A 25 8.96 5.65 15.76
N SER A 26 7.92 6.18 16.42
CA SER A 26 7.12 5.38 17.35
C SER A 26 6.24 4.39 16.62
N ILE A 27 5.56 4.79 15.54
CA ILE A 27 4.72 3.84 14.79
C ILE A 27 5.54 2.69 14.19
N LYS A 28 6.79 2.94 13.76
CA LYS A 28 7.68 1.86 13.29
C LYS A 28 7.93 0.82 14.38
N LYS A 29 8.22 1.25 15.61
CA LYS A 29 8.41 0.33 16.74
C LYS A 29 7.14 -0.47 17.04
N THR A 30 5.99 0.21 17.06
CA THR A 30 4.70 -0.42 17.28
C THR A 30 4.38 -1.46 16.21
N LEU A 31 4.51 -1.11 14.93
CA LEU A 31 4.25 -2.04 13.82
C LEU A 31 5.25 -3.20 13.79
N ALA A 32 6.52 -2.96 14.09
CA ALA A 32 7.53 -4.01 14.17
C ALA A 32 7.20 -5.00 15.29
N PHE A 33 6.78 -4.50 16.45
CA PHE A 33 6.33 -5.33 17.57
C PHE A 33 5.08 -6.14 17.23
N GLU A 34 4.06 -5.49 16.64
CA GLU A 34 2.77 -6.13 16.31
C GLU A 34 2.89 -7.18 15.21
N TYR A 35 3.69 -6.93 14.16
CA TYR A 35 3.65 -7.72 12.92
C TYR A 35 4.97 -8.40 12.53
N PHE A 36 6.11 -7.96 13.08
CA PHE A 36 7.44 -8.41 12.66
C PHE A 36 8.28 -8.99 13.81
N ASN A 37 7.66 -9.43 14.91
CA ASN A 37 8.37 -9.96 16.08
C ASN A 37 9.44 -9.00 16.63
N ASN A 38 9.13 -7.70 16.62
CA ASN A 38 10.03 -6.62 17.01
C ASN A 38 11.27 -6.45 16.08
N ASP A 39 11.26 -7.06 14.89
CA ASP A 39 12.29 -6.86 13.87
C ASP A 39 11.98 -5.62 13.02
N ILE A 40 12.70 -4.53 13.32
CA ILE A 40 12.55 -3.25 12.63
C ILE A 40 13.11 -3.32 11.19
N SER A 41 14.14 -4.13 10.95
CA SER A 41 14.76 -4.27 9.62
C SER A 41 13.83 -4.97 8.63
N ALA A 42 13.09 -5.99 9.11
CA ALA A 42 12.07 -6.67 8.31
C ALA A 42 10.92 -5.72 7.95
N LEU A 43 10.47 -4.88 8.90
CA LEU A 43 9.47 -3.85 8.64
C LEU A 43 9.97 -2.83 7.61
N ASP A 44 11.21 -2.35 7.74
CA ASP A 44 11.78 -1.35 6.83
C ASP A 44 11.89 -1.90 5.40
N THR A 45 12.33 -3.16 5.26
CA THR A 45 12.37 -3.89 3.98
C THR A 45 10.97 -4.04 3.38
N PHE A 46 9.97 -4.38 4.20
CA PHE A 46 8.58 -4.48 3.75
C PHE A 46 8.05 -3.14 3.23
N ILE A 47 8.25 -2.05 4.00
CA ILE A 47 7.83 -0.70 3.61
C ILE A 47 8.52 -0.28 2.29
N ALA A 48 9.83 -0.50 2.17
CA ALA A 48 10.59 -0.18 0.96
C ALA A 48 10.10 -0.98 -0.26
N SER A 49 9.79 -2.27 -0.09
CA SER A 49 9.23 -3.12 -1.14
C SER A 49 7.85 -2.63 -1.60
N GLN A 50 6.99 -2.23 -0.68
CA GLN A 50 5.65 -1.73 -0.99
C GLN A 50 5.69 -0.39 -1.74
N ILE A 51 6.57 0.51 -1.33
CA ILE A 51 6.78 1.80 -2.01
C ILE A 51 7.37 1.57 -3.41
N SER A 52 8.37 0.69 -3.53
CA SER A 52 9.02 0.39 -4.82
C SER A 52 8.06 -0.32 -5.79
N ASN A 53 7.28 -1.29 -5.31
CA ASN A 53 6.27 -1.97 -6.11
C ASN A 53 5.20 -0.99 -6.63
N LYS A 54 4.80 -0.02 -5.81
CA LYS A 54 3.89 1.05 -6.23
C LYS A 54 4.46 1.93 -7.34
N VAL A 55 5.78 2.20 -7.35
CA VAL A 55 6.44 2.93 -8.44
C VAL A 55 6.37 2.12 -9.74
N VAL A 56 6.63 0.81 -9.66
CA VAL A 56 6.59 -0.08 -10.83
C VAL A 56 5.15 -0.29 -11.34
N ALA A 57 4.17 -0.41 -10.45
CA ALA A 57 2.76 -0.61 -10.81
C ALA A 57 2.11 0.65 -11.42
N LEU A 58 2.59 1.85 -11.09
CA LEU A 58 2.09 3.10 -11.68
C LEU A 58 2.53 3.24 -13.16
N ASP A 59 3.70 2.70 -13.50
CA ASP A 59 4.26 2.71 -14.86
C ASP A 59 3.59 1.65 -15.77
N LEU A 60 2.96 0.64 -15.17
CA LEU A 60 2.29 -0.47 -15.86
C LEU A 60 0.77 -0.26 -16.01
N ILE A 61 0.32 0.99 -16.10
CA ILE A 61 -1.04 1.27 -16.58
C ILE A 61 -0.94 1.44 -18.09
N GLU A 62 -0.83 0.30 -18.79
CA GLU A 62 -0.98 0.29 -20.23
C GLU A 62 -2.39 0.80 -20.56
N PRO A 63 -2.55 1.78 -21.47
CA PRO A 63 -3.86 2.29 -21.82
C PRO A 63 -4.68 1.13 -22.37
N LYS A 64 -5.75 0.79 -21.65
CA LYS A 64 -6.70 -0.26 -22.03
C LYS A 64 -7.29 0.13 -23.38
N ALA A 65 -6.75 -0.43 -24.47
CA ALA A 65 -7.25 -0.21 -25.82
C ALA A 65 -8.74 -0.56 -25.82
N GLN A 66 -9.61 0.46 -25.92
CA GLN A 66 -11.04 0.26 -26.01
C GLN A 66 -11.34 -0.27 -27.41
N MET A 67 -12.04 -1.41 -27.49
CA MET A 67 -12.57 -1.90 -28.76
C MET A 67 -13.66 -0.94 -29.23
N GLU A 68 -13.37 -0.20 -30.31
CA GLU A 68 -14.37 0.58 -31.04
C GLU A 68 -15.26 -0.40 -31.83
N PHE A 69 -16.55 -0.40 -31.54
CA PHE A 69 -17.53 -1.10 -32.37
C PHE A 69 -18.04 -0.13 -33.43
N SER A 70 -17.86 -0.48 -34.70
CA SER A 70 -18.53 0.20 -35.82
C SER A 70 -19.90 -0.43 -36.04
N PHE A 71 -20.92 0.41 -36.20
CA PHE A 71 -22.28 0.03 -36.57
C PHE A 71 -22.49 0.16 -38.08
#